data_AF-A0A7W2IJW7-F1
#
_entry.id   AF-A0A7W2IJW7-F1
#
_cell.length_a   1.000
_cell.length_b   1.000
_cell.length_c   1.000
_cell.angle_alpha   90.00
_cell.angle_beta   90.00
_cell.angle_gamma   90.00
#
_symmetry.space_group_name_H-M   'P 1'
#
loop_
_entity.id
_entity.type
_entity.pdbx_description
1 polymer ?
#
loop_
_entity_poly.entity_id
_entity_poly.type
_entity_poly.pdbx_seq_one_letter_code
_entity_poly.pdbx_strand_id
1 'polypeptide(L)'
;MEMTEHDKAELQSHHAHRIETYKSMISISVEGFKYTALLNGGAAAGMIATIDKLRNAMLPGPMQIAMLLFVAGLGLNGFAIAFSYVTQMALYNESIKRLRDGQHSWPLNISVACFVGSLLAFCAGAIVAVNGLKP
;
A
#
# COMPACT_ATOMS: atom_id res chain seq x y z
N MET A 1 -28.30 36.05 11.31
CA MET A 1 -28.89 34.73 11.58
C MET A 1 -27.97 34.07 12.60
N GLU A 2 -28.38 34.04 13.85
CA GLU A 2 -27.58 33.52 14.97
C GLU A 2 -27.69 31.99 14.96
N MET A 3 -26.55 31.31 14.88
CA MET A 3 -26.48 29.85 14.80
C MET A 3 -26.83 29.26 16.17
N THR A 4 -27.82 28.38 16.23
CA THR A 4 -28.33 27.85 17.50
C THR A 4 -27.31 26.92 18.16
N GLU A 5 -27.42 26.70 19.48
CA GLU A 5 -26.54 25.75 20.19
C GLU A 5 -26.64 24.33 19.62
N HIS A 6 -27.82 23.95 19.11
CA HIS A 6 -28.03 22.69 18.40
C HIS A 6 -27.20 22.62 17.10
N ASP A 7 -27.25 23.68 16.28
CA ASP A 7 -26.50 23.76 15.01
C ASP A 7 -24.98 23.68 15.24
N LYS A 8 -24.48 24.29 16.33
CA LYS A 8 -23.06 24.20 16.71
C LYS A 8 -22.67 22.79 17.12
N ALA A 9 -23.51 22.11 17.90
CA ALA A 9 -23.27 20.75 18.36
C ALA A 9 -23.24 19.75 17.20
N GLU A 10 -24.17 19.87 16.24
CA GLU A 10 -24.16 19.05 15.02
C GLU A 10 -22.91 19.31 14.17
N LEU A 11 -22.54 20.58 13.95
CA LEU A 11 -21.34 20.94 13.20
C LEU A 11 -20.07 20.34 13.84
N GLN A 12 -19.98 20.41 15.17
CA GLN A 12 -18.85 19.85 15.91
C GLN A 12 -18.81 18.31 15.81
N SER A 13 -19.96 17.65 15.88
CA SER A 13 -20.08 16.19 15.68
C SER A 13 -19.60 15.78 14.27
N HIS A 14 -20.07 16.47 13.23
CA HIS A 14 -19.62 16.20 11.85
C HIS A 14 -18.12 16.41 11.66
N HIS A 15 -17.56 17.46 12.25
CA HIS A 15 -16.14 17.74 12.17
C HIS A 15 -15.30 16.67 12.89
N ALA A 16 -15.71 16.26 14.10
CA ALA A 16 -15.07 15.20 14.86
C ALA A 16 -15.09 13.87 14.08
N HIS A 17 -16.25 13.50 13.53
CA HIS A 17 -16.40 12.27 12.77
C HIS A 17 -15.51 12.21 11.52
N ARG A 18 -15.34 13.34 10.81
CA ARG A 18 -14.42 13.44 9.66
C ARG A 18 -12.96 13.23 10.07
N ILE A 19 -12.54 13.82 11.18
CA ILE A 19 -11.18 13.68 11.70
C ILE A 19 -10.89 12.24 12.13
N GLU A 20 -11.82 11.62 12.85
CA GLU A 20 -11.68 10.23 13.29
C GLU A 20 -11.61 9.27 12.10
N THR A 21 -12.49 9.45 11.12
CA THR A 21 -12.46 8.65 9.87
C THR A 21 -11.13 8.81 9.15
N TYR A 22 -10.61 10.03 9.03
CA TYR A 22 -9.31 10.29 8.41
C TYR A 22 -8.15 9.60 9.14
N LYS A 23 -8.12 9.69 10.47
CA LYS A 23 -7.11 8.98 11.30
C LYS A 23 -7.19 7.47 11.12
N SER A 24 -8.40 6.91 11.10
CA SER A 24 -8.63 5.49 10.86
C SER A 24 -8.13 5.06 9.48
N MET A 25 -8.41 5.85 8.42
CA MET A 25 -7.92 5.55 7.07
C MET A 25 -6.39 5.51 7.00
N ILE A 26 -5.70 6.46 7.65
CA ILE A 26 -4.23 6.43 7.74
C ILE A 26 -3.75 5.17 8.45
N SER A 27 -4.36 4.82 9.60
CA SER A 27 -3.97 3.64 10.36
C SER A 27 -4.08 2.36 9.52
N ILE A 28 -5.24 2.15 8.89
CA ILE A 28 -5.49 1.00 8.02
C ILE A 28 -4.51 0.98 6.85
N SER A 29 -4.20 2.14 6.26
CA SER A 29 -3.24 2.24 5.15
C SER A 29 -1.83 1.83 5.57
N VAL A 30 -1.37 2.28 6.74
CA VAL A 30 -0.06 1.91 7.30
C VAL A 30 0.02 0.42 7.59
N GLU A 31 -1.04 -0.17 8.15
CA GLU A 31 -1.13 -1.62 8.35
C GLU A 31 -1.10 -2.37 7.01
N GLY A 32 -1.82 -1.88 6.01
CA GLY A 32 -1.79 -2.40 4.65
C GLY A 32 -0.38 -2.40 4.05
N PHE A 33 0.34 -1.27 4.12
CA PHE A 33 1.71 -1.18 3.61
C PHE A 33 2.68 -2.11 4.32
N LYS A 34 2.54 -2.28 5.65
CA LYS A 34 3.34 -3.26 6.40
C LYS A 34 3.02 -4.69 5.96
N TYR A 35 1.74 -4.98 5.77
CA TYR A 35 1.29 -6.29 5.33
C TYR A 35 1.87 -6.66 3.96
N THR A 36 1.77 -5.79 2.96
CA THR A 36 2.31 -6.05 1.61
C THR A 36 3.85 -6.07 1.58
N ALA A 37 4.53 -5.28 2.43
CA ALA A 37 5.97 -5.39 2.63
C ALA A 37 6.37 -6.77 3.17
N LEU A 38 5.67 -7.24 4.20
CA LEU A 38 5.94 -8.53 4.83
C LEU A 38 5.61 -9.70 3.91
N LEU A 39 4.52 -9.63 3.14
CA LEU A 39 4.18 -10.66 2.16
C LEU A 39 5.25 -10.80 1.09
N ASN A 40 5.55 -9.71 0.39
CA ASN A 40 6.51 -9.73 -0.72
C ASN A 40 7.95 -9.98 -0.23
N GLY A 41 8.38 -9.23 0.78
CA GLY A 41 9.71 -9.36 1.37
C GLY A 41 9.91 -10.70 2.08
N GLY A 42 8.90 -11.17 2.82
CA GLY A 42 8.93 -12.47 3.49
C GLY A 42 8.94 -13.64 2.52
N ALA A 43 8.18 -13.58 1.43
CA ALA A 43 8.23 -14.60 0.39
C ALA A 43 9.59 -14.63 -0.32
N ALA A 44 10.15 -13.47 -0.70
CA ALA A 44 11.47 -13.39 -1.29
C ALA A 44 12.57 -13.91 -0.34
N ALA A 45 12.54 -13.48 0.93
CA ALA A 45 13.48 -13.93 1.96
C ALA A 45 13.35 -15.44 2.21
N GLY A 46 12.13 -15.97 2.28
CA GLY A 46 11.86 -17.40 2.41
C GLY A 46 12.42 -18.20 1.25
N MET A 47 12.19 -17.76 0.02
CA MET A 47 12.75 -18.41 -1.17
C MET A 47 14.29 -18.39 -1.19
N ILE A 48 14.93 -17.28 -0.79
CA ILE A 48 16.40 -17.20 -0.66
C ILE A 48 16.90 -18.15 0.43
N ALA A 49 16.24 -18.15 1.59
CA ALA A 49 16.62 -19.01 2.72
C ALA A 49 16.51 -20.51 2.39
N THR A 50 15.62 -20.88 1.46
CA THR A 50 15.43 -22.27 1.02
C THR A 50 15.90 -22.53 -0.41
N ILE A 51 16.82 -21.71 -0.95
CA ILE A 51 17.17 -21.76 -2.38
C ILE A 51 17.67 -23.13 -2.83
N ASP A 52 18.46 -23.83 -2.01
CA ASP A 52 18.99 -25.15 -2.35
C ASP A 52 17.89 -26.21 -2.43
N LYS A 53 16.90 -26.14 -1.52
CA LYS A 53 15.73 -27.02 -1.53
C LYS A 53 14.86 -26.73 -2.76
N LEU A 54 14.64 -25.44 -3.05
CA LEU A 54 13.83 -25.02 -4.19
C LEU A 54 14.49 -25.36 -5.53
N ARG A 55 15.82 -25.30 -5.66
CA ARG A 55 16.53 -25.74 -6.89
C ARG A 55 16.24 -27.21 -7.23
N ASN A 56 16.08 -28.04 -6.20
CA ASN A 56 15.74 -29.45 -6.38
C ASN A 56 14.25 -29.65 -6.67
N ALA A 57 13.36 -28.88 -6.03
CA ALA A 57 11.90 -29.04 -6.13
C ALA A 57 11.21 -28.21 -7.24
N MET A 58 11.86 -27.18 -7.80
CA MET A 58 11.27 -26.27 -8.78
C MET A 58 12.10 -26.13 -10.04
N LEU A 59 11.42 -25.83 -11.15
CA LEU A 59 12.07 -25.42 -12.40
C LEU A 59 12.73 -24.03 -12.22
N PRO A 60 13.95 -23.80 -12.75
CA PRO A 60 14.67 -22.54 -12.57
C PRO A 60 13.92 -21.31 -13.08
N GLY A 61 13.21 -21.42 -14.22
CA GLY A 61 12.48 -20.29 -14.83
C GLY A 61 11.36 -19.75 -13.94
N PRO A 62 10.37 -20.58 -13.55
CA PRO A 62 9.32 -20.18 -12.61
C PRO A 62 9.85 -19.65 -11.27
N MET A 63 10.92 -20.25 -10.74
CA MET A 63 11.56 -19.77 -9.51
C MET A 63 12.09 -18.33 -9.66
N GLN A 64 12.77 -18.02 -10.77
CA GLN A 64 13.26 -16.67 -11.06
C GLN A 64 12.12 -15.67 -11.26
N ILE A 65 11.07 -16.05 -12.00
CA ILE A 65 9.92 -15.17 -12.25
C ILE A 65 9.17 -14.88 -10.95
N ALA A 66 8.93 -15.88 -10.10
CA ALA A 66 8.30 -15.68 -8.80
C ALA A 66 9.12 -14.74 -7.90
N MET A 67 10.44 -14.92 -7.85
CA MET A 67 11.34 -14.03 -7.11
C MET A 67 11.27 -12.59 -7.64
N LEU A 68 11.32 -12.40 -8.95
CA LEU A 68 11.20 -11.07 -9.57
C LEU A 68 9.86 -10.42 -9.25
N LEU A 69 8.76 -11.17 -9.25
CA LEU A 69 7.44 -10.66 -8.90
C LEU A 69 7.36 -10.22 -7.43
N PHE A 70 7.93 -10.99 -6.50
CA PHE A 70 7.99 -10.59 -5.09
C PHE A 70 8.86 -9.35 -4.87
N VAL A 71 10.02 -9.26 -5.52
CA VAL A 71 10.89 -8.07 -5.43
C VAL A 71 10.23 -6.85 -6.07
N ALA A 72 9.57 -7.01 -7.23
CA ALA A 72 8.81 -5.94 -7.87
C ALA A 72 7.64 -5.49 -7.00
N GLY A 73 6.91 -6.43 -6.39
CA GLY A 73 5.84 -6.15 -5.44
C GLY A 73 6.33 -5.37 -4.23
N LEU A 74 7.50 -5.72 -3.68
CA LEU A 74 8.13 -4.96 -2.60
C LEU A 74 8.53 -3.55 -3.04
N GLY A 75 9.09 -3.39 -4.23
CA GLY A 75 9.42 -2.09 -4.82
C GLY A 75 8.18 -1.21 -5.01
N LEU A 76 7.09 -1.77 -5.55
CA LEU A 76 5.80 -1.09 -5.67
C LEU A 76 5.26 -0.63 -4.33
N ASN A 77 5.39 -1.43 -3.27
CA ASN A 77 5.00 -1.01 -1.93
C ASN A 77 5.85 0.17 -1.42
N GLY A 78 7.16 0.15 -1.69
CA GLY A 78 8.05 1.29 -1.38
C GLY A 78 7.60 2.58 -2.08
N PHE A 79 7.25 2.50 -3.37
CA PHE A 79 6.66 3.63 -4.09
C PHE A 79 5.31 4.06 -3.50
N ALA A 80 4.44 3.12 -3.13
CA ALA A 80 3.16 3.43 -2.51
C ALA A 80 3.32 4.28 -1.24
N ILE A 81 4.28 3.91 -0.37
CA ILE A 81 4.62 4.66 0.85
C ILE A 81 5.14 6.06 0.50
N ALA A 82 6.06 6.16 -0.47
CA ALA A 82 6.63 7.45 -0.89
C ALA A 82 5.55 8.41 -1.43
N PHE A 83 4.64 7.93 -2.27
CA PHE A 83 3.52 8.73 -2.77
C PHE A 83 2.47 9.05 -1.70
N SER A 84 2.27 8.18 -0.71
CA SER A 84 1.44 8.50 0.45
C SER A 84 2.04 9.64 1.27
N TYR A 85 3.36 9.70 1.44
CA TYR A 85 4.04 10.83 2.06
C TYR A 85 3.84 12.13 1.25
N VAL A 86 4.01 12.08 -0.08
CA VAL A 86 3.76 13.23 -0.96
C VAL A 86 2.30 13.70 -0.85
N THR A 87 1.35 12.76 -0.75
CA THR A 87 -0.07 13.05 -0.55
C THR A 87 -0.29 13.84 0.75
N GLN A 88 0.29 13.39 1.86
CA GLN A 88 0.20 14.11 3.14
C GLN A 88 0.83 15.51 3.06
N MET A 89 1.96 15.66 2.36
CA MET A 89 2.59 16.96 2.14
C MET A 89 1.71 17.89 1.28
N ALA A 90 1.04 17.36 0.25
CA ALA A 90 0.10 18.12 -0.57
C ALA A 90 -1.12 18.57 0.26
N LEU A 91 -1.73 17.66 1.03
CA LEU A 91 -2.81 17.99 1.97
C LEU A 91 -2.41 19.06 2.98
N TYR A 92 -1.20 18.98 3.55
CA TYR A 92 -0.68 19.99 4.46
C TYR A 92 -0.56 21.35 3.75
N ASN A 93 0.01 21.39 2.55
CA ASN A 93 0.16 22.62 1.78
C ASN A 93 -1.18 23.22 1.33
N GLU A 94 -2.19 22.40 1.03
CA GLU A 94 -3.58 22.83 0.80
C GLU A 94 -4.17 23.48 2.07
N SER A 95 -3.95 22.87 3.25
CA SER A 95 -4.47 23.38 4.52
C SER A 95 -3.95 24.79 4.89
N ILE A 96 -2.72 25.12 4.47
CA ILE A 96 -2.10 26.45 4.65
C ILE A 96 -2.26 27.35 3.42
N LYS A 97 -3.17 27.01 2.50
CA LYS A 97 -3.49 27.76 1.27
C LYS A 97 -2.30 28.02 0.33
N ARG A 98 -1.28 27.14 0.35
CA ARG A 98 -0.12 27.21 -0.56
C ARG A 98 -0.33 26.47 -1.87
N LEU A 99 -1.24 25.50 -1.90
CA LEU A 99 -1.63 24.75 -3.11
C LEU A 99 -3.13 24.90 -3.36
N ARG A 100 -3.55 24.62 -4.59
CA ARG A 100 -4.96 24.59 -4.97
C ARG A 100 -5.60 23.31 -4.43
N ASP A 101 -6.82 23.41 -3.92
CA ASP A 101 -7.57 22.27 -3.40
C ASP A 101 -7.62 21.11 -4.42
N GLY A 102 -7.39 19.90 -3.93
CA GLY A 102 -7.51 18.66 -4.69
C GLY A 102 -6.25 18.17 -5.40
N GLN A 103 -5.11 18.88 -5.29
CA GLN A 103 -3.83 18.43 -5.84
C GLN A 103 -3.29 17.18 -5.14
N HIS A 104 -3.70 16.92 -3.90
CA HIS A 104 -3.41 15.67 -3.18
C HIS A 104 -4.01 14.41 -3.83
N SER A 105 -5.02 14.54 -4.70
CA SER A 105 -5.69 13.40 -5.34
C SER A 105 -4.78 12.64 -6.31
N TRP A 106 -3.91 13.35 -7.03
CA TRP A 106 -3.00 12.74 -7.99
C TRP A 106 -1.96 11.80 -7.32
N PRO A 107 -1.17 12.23 -6.32
CA PRO A 107 -0.24 11.34 -5.65
C PRO A 107 -0.97 10.23 -4.86
N LEU A 108 -2.18 10.49 -4.36
CA LEU A 108 -3.00 9.48 -3.68
C LEU A 108 -3.36 8.33 -4.63
N ASN A 109 -3.85 8.65 -5.83
CA ASN A 109 -4.22 7.63 -6.82
C ASN A 109 -3.02 6.77 -7.24
N ILE A 110 -1.83 7.37 -7.36
CA ILE A 110 -0.60 6.62 -7.64
C ILE A 110 -0.25 5.70 -6.47
N SER A 111 -0.33 6.19 -5.23
CA SER A 111 -0.07 5.39 -4.03
C SER A 111 -1.00 4.17 -3.97
N VAL A 112 -2.30 4.35 -4.22
CA VAL A 112 -3.29 3.28 -4.28
C VAL A 112 -2.99 2.28 -5.40
N ALA A 113 -2.67 2.76 -6.60
CA ALA A 113 -2.33 1.90 -7.73
C ALA A 113 -1.08 1.05 -7.45
N CYS A 114 -0.04 1.65 -6.86
CA CYS A 114 1.17 0.93 -6.44
C CYS A 114 0.89 -0.10 -5.34
N PHE A 115 0.03 0.23 -4.36
CA PHE A 115 -0.37 -0.69 -3.30
C PHE A 115 -1.12 -1.91 -3.85
N VAL A 116 -2.12 -1.69 -4.70
CA VAL A 116 -2.87 -2.78 -5.36
C VAL A 116 -1.94 -3.59 -6.26
N GLY A 117 -1.06 -2.93 -7.02
CA GLY A 117 -0.06 -3.59 -7.85
C GLY A 117 0.90 -4.47 -7.04
N SER A 118 1.32 -4.03 -5.85
CA SER A 118 2.15 -4.81 -4.93
C SER A 118 1.47 -6.11 -4.48
N LEU A 119 0.17 -6.04 -4.17
CA LEU A 119 -0.62 -7.20 -3.78
C LEU A 119 -0.83 -8.16 -4.97
N LEU A 120 -1.12 -7.63 -6.16
CA LEU A 120 -1.28 -8.44 -7.37
C LEU A 120 0.03 -9.13 -7.76
N ALA A 121 1.17 -8.44 -7.62
CA ALA A 121 2.49 -9.03 -7.86
C ALA A 121 2.77 -10.20 -6.91
N PHE A 122 2.39 -10.09 -5.63
CA PHE A 122 2.48 -11.20 -4.69
C PHE A 122 1.62 -12.39 -5.15
N CYS A 123 0.35 -12.17 -5.47
CA CYS A 123 -0.55 -13.23 -5.94
C CYS A 123 -0.01 -13.92 -7.21
N ALA A 124 0.44 -13.14 -8.19
CA ALA A 124 1.04 -13.66 -9.41
C ALA A 124 2.32 -14.46 -9.12
N GLY A 125 3.20 -13.95 -8.25
CA GLY A 125 4.42 -14.63 -7.84
C GLY A 125 4.15 -15.97 -7.16
N ALA A 126 3.14 -16.03 -6.29
CA ALA A 126 2.71 -17.25 -5.63
C ALA A 126 2.16 -18.29 -6.63
N ILE A 127 1.33 -17.86 -7.58
CA ILE A 127 0.79 -18.76 -8.63
C ILE A 127 1.92 -19.31 -9.50
N VAL A 128 2.86 -18.47 -9.93
CA VAL A 128 4.02 -18.89 -10.71
C VAL A 128 4.88 -19.87 -9.92
N ALA A 129 5.08 -19.64 -8.62
CA ALA A 129 5.86 -20.53 -7.77
C ALA A 129 5.23 -21.93 -7.68
N VAL A 130 3.91 -22.01 -7.47
CA VAL A 130 3.19 -23.29 -7.38
C VAL A 130 3.22 -24.05 -8.71
N ASN A 131 2.96 -23.36 -9.83
CA ASN A 131 3.00 -23.97 -11.17
C ASN A 131 4.40 -24.39 -11.61
N GLY A 132 5.44 -23.90 -10.92
CA GLY A 132 6.84 -24.22 -11.20
C GLY A 132 7.38 -25.45 -10.47
N LEU A 133 6.59 -26.10 -9.62
CA LEU A 133 7.00 -27.31 -8.92
C LEU A 133 7.22 -28.46 -9.90
N LYS A 134 8.29 -29.23 -9.69
CA LYS A 134 8.52 -30.46 -10.44
C LYS A 134 7.51 -31.52 -9.97
N PRO A 135 6.99 -32.34 -10.88
CA PRO A 135 6.11 -33.45 -10.53
C PRO A 135 6.82 -34.50 -9.68
#